data_AF-A0A1Y5RIA8-F1
#
_entry.id   AF-A0A1Y5RIA8-F1
#
_cell.length_a   1.000
_cell.length_b   1.000
_cell.length_c   1.000
_cell.angle_alpha   90.00
_cell.angle_beta   90.00
_cell.angle_gamma   90.00
#
_symmetry.space_group_name_H-M   'P 1'
#
loop_
_entity.id
_entity.type
_entity.pdbx_description
1 polymer ?
#
loop_
_entity_poly.entity_id
_entity_poly.type
_entity_poly.pdbx_seq_one_letter_code
_entity_poly.pdbx_strand_id
1 'polypeptide(L)'
;MTLLRPLAALLALCLLPFSALAQSPYSPAITVNDDAISFYEIEQRIRMLELFNTPGDLPALAREQLIDDRLKLQELARAGLRLSDEALLEQMEAFAGRANLPYDQFIGQLAGAGVAEETLRDFIRVGVSWRDYIRGRYRSQSAVSEAEVDRAINRSAGTGSEIEVLLNEIIIPAPPQQAAQAEAVARNISRMRSTGAFESAAREYSALPSKDRGGRVDWTPVNNYPGPIAALLLDLSPGEVTQPLPIPNGIALFQLRAVREVRTSVPAPALIDYALLYLPAGDRTEARRLRSRVDTCDDLYGIARTMPPEQLVRSEVAPAEIPRDIALELAKLDPGEVSTNLVRGDTQYFLMMCRRTPALEGGVDREATEGSLRSQRLSGFADVLLAQLRSAATIRNFE
;
A
#
# COMPACT_ATOMS: atom_id res chain seq x y z
N MET A 1 19.50 -80.20 62.78
CA MET A 1 20.52 -79.65 61.87
C MET A 1 19.90 -79.68 60.48
N THR A 2 19.65 -78.63 59.72
CA THR A 2 20.11 -77.23 59.70
C THR A 2 19.17 -76.51 58.73
N LEU A 3 18.66 -75.34 59.13
CA LEU A 3 17.84 -74.44 58.30
C LEU A 3 18.76 -73.56 57.45
N LEU A 4 18.48 -73.39 56.16
CA LEU A 4 19.05 -72.34 55.32
C LEU A 4 17.92 -71.66 54.53
N ARG A 5 17.69 -70.39 54.82
CA ARG A 5 16.86 -69.44 54.06
C ARG A 5 17.81 -68.53 53.25
N PRO A 6 17.57 -68.23 51.97
CA PRO A 6 18.28 -67.15 51.31
C PRO A 6 17.57 -65.82 51.54
N LEU A 7 18.35 -64.83 52.00
CA LEU A 7 18.00 -63.42 52.06
C LEU A 7 18.12 -62.84 50.64
N ALA A 8 17.04 -62.32 50.06
CA ALA A 8 17.09 -61.49 48.87
C ALA A 8 17.05 -60.02 49.31
N ALA A 9 18.18 -59.32 49.16
CA ALA A 9 18.33 -57.91 49.48
C ALA A 9 17.66 -57.04 48.41
N LEU A 10 16.67 -56.24 48.82
CA LEU A 10 16.01 -55.24 48.00
C LEU A 10 16.87 -53.96 47.98
N LEU A 11 17.48 -53.66 46.83
CA LEU A 11 18.22 -52.42 46.61
C LEU A 11 17.23 -51.30 46.26
N ALA A 12 16.90 -50.44 47.23
CA ALA A 12 16.01 -49.29 47.02
C ALA A 12 16.80 -48.16 46.33
N LEU A 13 16.54 -47.97 45.04
CA LEU A 13 17.08 -46.87 44.23
C LEU A 13 16.37 -45.56 44.62
N CYS A 14 17.03 -44.68 45.38
CA CYS A 14 16.54 -43.34 45.68
C CYS A 14 16.55 -42.48 44.40
N LEU A 15 15.38 -42.34 43.76
CA LEU A 15 15.11 -41.30 42.78
C LEU A 15 14.85 -39.98 43.53
N LEU A 16 15.87 -39.12 43.62
CA LEU A 16 15.68 -37.73 44.03
C LEU A 16 14.94 -36.99 42.89
N PRO A 17 13.83 -36.28 43.17
CA PRO A 17 13.18 -35.48 42.16
C PRO A 17 14.07 -34.27 41.86
N PHE A 18 14.59 -34.20 40.63
CA PHE A 18 15.12 -32.93 40.09
C PHE A 18 13.92 -31.99 39.95
N SER A 19 13.76 -31.07 40.88
CA SER A 19 12.87 -29.92 40.69
C SER A 19 13.48 -29.07 39.57
N ALA A 20 12.91 -29.13 38.37
CA ALA A 20 13.19 -28.14 37.35
C ALA A 20 12.87 -26.76 37.93
N LEU A 21 13.86 -25.87 37.99
CA LEU A 21 13.62 -24.47 38.35
C LEU A 21 12.71 -23.88 37.28
N ALA A 22 11.43 -23.71 37.58
CA ALA A 22 10.52 -23.00 36.72
C ALA A 22 11.02 -21.56 36.58
N GLN A 23 11.47 -21.19 35.38
CA GLN A 23 11.80 -19.80 35.06
C GLN A 23 10.55 -18.94 35.31
N SER A 24 10.71 -17.82 36.01
CA SER A 24 9.59 -16.91 36.31
C SER A 24 9.02 -16.38 35.00
N PRO A 25 7.69 -16.39 34.77
CA PRO A 25 7.10 -15.85 33.54
C PRO A 25 7.37 -14.35 33.36
N TYR A 26 7.76 -13.66 34.43
CA TYR A 26 8.14 -12.24 34.41
C TYR A 26 9.62 -12.00 34.12
N SER A 27 10.43 -13.05 33.92
CA SER A 27 11.82 -12.87 33.50
C SER A 27 11.91 -12.29 32.07
N PRO A 28 12.94 -11.49 31.76
CA PRO A 28 13.14 -10.98 30.40
C PRO A 28 13.30 -12.13 29.40
N ALA A 29 12.46 -12.12 28.36
CA ALA A 29 12.60 -12.97 27.18
C ALA A 29 13.34 -12.23 26.06
N ILE A 30 13.16 -10.92 25.96
CA ILE A 30 13.83 -10.05 25.00
C ILE A 30 14.24 -8.75 25.71
N THR A 31 15.39 -8.20 25.37
CA THR A 31 15.76 -6.82 25.75
C THR A 31 15.91 -5.98 24.49
N VAL A 32 15.42 -4.74 24.56
CA VAL A 32 15.47 -3.73 23.49
C VAL A 32 16.07 -2.46 24.10
N ASN A 33 17.37 -2.26 23.88
CA ASN A 33 18.17 -1.28 24.62
C ASN A 33 18.08 -1.55 26.13
N ASP A 34 17.54 -0.61 26.91
CA ASP A 34 17.41 -0.73 28.37
C ASP A 34 16.05 -1.30 28.82
N ASP A 35 15.13 -1.55 27.88
CA ASP A 35 13.80 -2.09 28.20
C ASP A 35 13.76 -3.61 28.03
N ALA A 36 13.02 -4.29 28.92
CA ALA A 36 12.75 -5.72 28.83
C ALA A 36 11.33 -6.01 28.31
N ILE A 37 11.19 -7.14 27.63
CA ILE A 37 9.95 -7.79 27.25
C ILE A 37 9.96 -9.16 27.93
N SER A 38 8.98 -9.43 28.78
CA SER A 38 8.88 -10.68 29.54
C SER A 38 8.22 -11.82 28.75
N PHE A 39 8.42 -13.07 29.18
CA PHE A 39 7.68 -14.21 28.63
C PHE A 39 6.17 -14.05 28.81
N TYR A 40 5.73 -13.48 29.93
CA TYR A 40 4.34 -13.18 30.21
C TYR A 40 3.73 -12.24 29.16
N GLU A 41 4.42 -11.16 28.80
CA GLU A 41 3.94 -10.21 27.78
C GLU A 41 3.80 -10.86 26.40
N ILE A 42 4.75 -11.72 26.03
CA ILE A 42 4.70 -12.47 24.77
C ILE A 42 3.47 -13.39 24.76
N GLU A 43 3.25 -14.16 25.82
CA GLU A 43 2.08 -15.04 25.97
C GLU A 43 0.76 -14.25 25.90
N GLN A 44 0.66 -13.12 26.62
CA GLN A 44 -0.53 -12.28 26.59
C GLN A 44 -0.79 -11.70 25.20
N ARG A 45 0.26 -11.29 24.50
CA ARG A 45 0.17 -10.80 23.12
C ARG A 45 -0.31 -11.91 22.17
N ILE A 46 0.18 -13.13 22.31
CA ILE A 46 -0.27 -14.28 21.50
C ILE A 46 -1.77 -14.51 21.70
N ARG A 47 -2.24 -14.63 22.95
CA ARG A 47 -3.68 -14.83 23.24
C ARG A 47 -4.57 -13.72 22.69
N MET A 48 -4.11 -12.47 22.77
CA MET A 48 -4.82 -11.34 22.19
C MET A 48 -4.92 -11.47 20.65
N LEU A 49 -3.82 -11.83 19.99
CA LEU A 49 -3.79 -12.02 18.53
C LEU A 49 -4.66 -13.21 18.09
N GLU A 50 -4.70 -14.28 18.88
CA GLU A 50 -5.59 -15.43 18.68
C GLU A 50 -7.06 -15.02 18.78
N LEU A 51 -7.44 -14.26 19.82
CA LEU A 51 -8.80 -13.73 19.97
C LEU A 51 -9.21 -12.87 18.77
N PHE A 52 -8.27 -12.11 18.21
CA PHE A 52 -8.49 -11.28 17.02
C PHE A 52 -8.48 -12.07 15.71
N ASN A 53 -8.31 -13.39 15.74
CA ASN A 53 -8.18 -14.26 14.57
C ASN A 53 -7.08 -13.79 13.60
N THR A 54 -5.96 -13.32 14.15
CA THR A 54 -4.82 -12.88 13.34
C THR A 54 -4.21 -14.09 12.61
N PRO A 55 -3.97 -14.04 11.30
CA PRO A 55 -3.36 -15.17 10.58
C PRO A 55 -1.83 -15.21 10.77
N GLY A 56 -1.24 -16.40 10.62
CA GLY A 56 0.21 -16.60 10.56
C GLY A 56 0.85 -17.17 11.83
N ASP A 57 2.17 -17.01 11.96
CA ASP A 57 2.94 -17.43 13.13
C ASP A 57 2.81 -16.39 14.26
N LEU A 58 1.85 -16.64 15.16
CA LEU A 58 1.54 -15.71 16.25
C LEU A 58 2.70 -15.54 17.26
N PRO A 59 3.42 -16.60 17.68
CA PRO A 59 4.61 -16.45 18.51
C PRO A 59 5.70 -15.56 17.92
N ALA A 60 5.96 -15.66 16.62
CA ALA A 60 6.93 -14.79 15.94
C ALA A 60 6.40 -13.35 15.84
N LEU A 61 5.15 -13.19 15.41
CA LEU A 61 4.51 -11.89 15.26
C LEU A 61 4.40 -11.14 16.59
N ALA A 62 4.06 -11.82 17.68
CA ALA A 62 3.97 -11.23 19.01
C ALA A 62 5.31 -10.65 19.47
N ARG A 63 6.40 -11.40 19.30
CA ARG A 63 7.76 -10.93 19.63
C ARG A 63 8.13 -9.71 18.79
N GLU A 64 7.88 -9.77 17.49
CA GLU A 64 8.16 -8.67 16.57
C GLU A 64 7.39 -7.39 16.95
N GLN A 65 6.08 -7.51 17.20
CA GLN A 65 5.25 -6.37 17.58
C GLN A 65 5.68 -5.77 18.92
N LEU A 66 6.03 -6.60 19.91
CA LEU A 66 6.47 -6.10 21.22
C LEU A 66 7.84 -5.39 21.14
N ILE A 67 8.74 -5.87 20.27
CA ILE A 67 9.99 -5.15 19.98
C ILE A 67 9.69 -3.78 19.39
N ASP A 68 8.80 -3.72 18.39
CA ASP A 68 8.40 -2.44 17.79
C ASP A 68 7.73 -1.51 18.79
N ASP A 69 6.89 -2.04 19.66
CA ASP A 69 6.19 -1.28 20.68
C ASP A 69 7.22 -0.61 21.62
N ARG A 70 8.28 -1.32 22.02
CA ARG A 70 9.40 -0.72 22.80
C ARG A 70 10.10 0.39 22.04
N LEU A 71 10.45 0.17 20.77
CA LEU A 71 11.14 1.19 19.95
C LEU A 71 10.28 2.45 19.77
N LYS A 72 8.98 2.27 19.49
CA LYS A 72 8.03 3.38 19.36
C LYS A 72 7.90 4.14 20.68
N LEU A 73 7.77 3.45 21.81
CA LEU A 73 7.68 4.10 23.12
C LEU A 73 8.93 4.89 23.47
N GLN A 74 10.12 4.36 23.17
CA GLN A 74 11.38 5.08 23.37
C GLN A 74 11.44 6.37 22.54
N GLU A 75 11.04 6.31 21.27
CA GLU A 75 11.00 7.49 20.39
C GLU A 75 9.95 8.51 20.85
N LEU A 76 8.75 8.07 21.24
CA LEU A 76 7.70 8.94 21.78
C LEU A 76 8.17 9.63 23.07
N ALA A 77 8.87 8.92 23.95
CA ALA A 77 9.45 9.48 25.16
C ALA A 77 10.52 10.53 24.86
N ARG A 78 11.37 10.30 23.86
CA ARG A 78 12.36 11.29 23.38
C ARG A 78 11.70 12.55 22.83
N ALA A 79 10.57 12.40 22.16
CA ALA A 79 9.76 13.50 21.66
C ALA A 79 8.95 14.22 22.76
N GLY A 80 8.97 13.72 24.00
CA GLY A 80 8.21 14.29 25.12
C GLY A 80 6.69 14.06 25.01
N LEU A 81 6.26 13.11 24.19
CA LEU A 81 4.84 12.83 23.94
C LEU A 81 4.31 11.76 24.90
N ARG A 82 3.16 12.05 25.52
CA ARG A 82 2.42 11.13 26.37
C ARG A 82 0.92 11.30 26.16
N LEU A 83 0.22 10.19 26.05
CA LEU A 83 -1.25 10.16 26.05
C LEU A 83 -1.73 10.21 27.51
N SER A 84 -2.70 11.08 27.83
CA SER A 84 -3.33 11.08 29.15
C SER A 84 -4.20 9.84 29.34
N ASP A 85 -4.48 9.48 30.59
CA ASP A 85 -5.28 8.30 30.89
C ASP A 85 -6.75 8.48 30.46
N GLU A 86 -7.27 9.71 30.53
CA GLU A 86 -8.61 10.04 30.02
C GLU A 86 -8.68 9.85 28.50
N ALA A 87 -7.70 10.40 27.77
CA ALA A 87 -7.63 10.23 26.32
C ALA A 87 -7.46 8.77 25.93
N LEU A 88 -6.70 7.99 26.71
CA LEU A 88 -6.56 6.56 26.48
C LEU A 88 -7.89 5.82 26.65
N LEU A 89 -8.64 6.12 27.71
CA LEU A 89 -9.95 5.52 27.95
C LEU A 89 -10.90 5.76 26.77
N GLU A 90 -10.97 7.00 26.26
CA GLU A 90 -11.76 7.32 25.06
C GLU A 90 -11.34 6.48 23.84
N GLN A 91 -10.04 6.25 23.65
CA GLN A 91 -9.55 5.40 22.57
C GLN A 91 -9.88 3.92 22.77
N MET A 92 -9.91 3.45 24.02
CA MET A 92 -10.30 2.09 24.36
C MET A 92 -11.81 1.86 24.15
N GLU A 93 -12.65 2.81 24.54
CA GLU A 93 -14.09 2.79 24.24
C GLU A 93 -14.34 2.80 22.72
N ALA A 94 -13.65 3.67 21.99
CA ALA A 94 -13.72 3.71 20.53
C ALA A 94 -13.21 2.41 19.89
N PHE A 95 -12.22 1.75 20.48
CA PHE A 95 -11.74 0.44 20.03
C PHE A 95 -12.83 -0.62 20.17
N ALA A 96 -13.44 -0.72 21.35
CA ALA A 96 -14.54 -1.66 21.61
C ALA A 96 -15.75 -1.40 20.70
N GLY A 97 -16.07 -0.12 20.46
CA GLY A 97 -17.15 0.29 19.56
C GLY A 97 -16.99 -0.22 18.13
N ARG A 98 -15.76 -0.44 17.64
CA ARG A 98 -15.54 -1.05 16.30
C ARG A 98 -15.99 -2.51 16.21
N ALA A 99 -16.01 -3.21 17.35
CA ALA A 99 -16.57 -4.56 17.45
C ALA A 99 -18.08 -4.55 17.73
N ASN A 100 -18.74 -3.37 17.71
CA ASN A 100 -20.13 -3.17 18.12
C ASN A 100 -20.41 -3.62 19.57
N LEU A 101 -19.41 -3.51 20.45
CA LEU A 101 -19.52 -3.92 21.85
C LEU A 101 -19.31 -2.72 22.79
N PRO A 102 -20.09 -2.60 23.86
CA PRO A 102 -19.77 -1.71 24.98
C PRO A 102 -18.43 -2.10 25.61
N TYR A 103 -17.71 -1.10 26.16
CA TYR A 103 -16.38 -1.29 26.73
C TYR A 103 -16.32 -2.43 27.77
N ASP A 104 -17.19 -2.42 28.78
CA ASP A 104 -17.21 -3.43 29.84
C ASP A 104 -17.43 -4.86 29.32
N GLN A 105 -18.27 -5.01 28.27
CA GLN A 105 -18.50 -6.31 27.65
C GLN A 105 -17.28 -6.77 26.85
N PHE A 106 -16.61 -5.85 26.17
CA PHE A 106 -15.38 -6.14 25.43
C PHE A 106 -14.25 -6.59 26.36
N ILE A 107 -14.06 -5.90 27.49
CA ILE A 107 -13.09 -6.30 28.53
C ILE A 107 -13.47 -7.66 29.13
N GLY A 108 -14.77 -7.92 29.37
CA GLY A 108 -15.25 -9.23 29.80
C GLY A 108 -14.89 -10.38 28.83
N GLN A 109 -14.95 -10.14 27.52
CA GLN A 109 -14.54 -11.12 26.51
C GLN A 109 -13.03 -11.38 26.53
N LEU A 110 -12.21 -10.33 26.67
CA LEU A 110 -10.77 -10.45 26.81
C LEU A 110 -10.39 -11.28 28.04
N ALA A 111 -11.00 -10.97 29.18
CA ALA A 111 -10.79 -11.71 30.42
C ALA A 111 -11.22 -13.19 30.26
N GLY A 112 -12.34 -13.45 29.59
CA GLY A 112 -12.80 -14.81 29.27
C GLY A 112 -11.84 -15.61 28.37
N ALA A 113 -11.10 -14.92 27.49
CA ALA A 113 -10.03 -15.49 26.68
C ALA A 113 -8.66 -15.54 27.41
N GLY A 114 -8.61 -15.11 28.67
CA GLY A 114 -7.37 -15.10 29.47
C GLY A 114 -6.36 -14.03 29.02
N VAL A 115 -6.83 -12.95 28.39
CA VAL A 115 -6.05 -11.76 28.03
C VAL A 115 -6.25 -10.69 29.10
N ALA A 116 -5.15 -10.20 29.67
CA ALA A 116 -5.14 -9.11 30.64
C ALA A 116 -5.49 -7.78 29.96
N GLU A 117 -6.29 -6.95 30.63
CA GLU A 117 -6.73 -5.64 30.12
C GLU A 117 -5.54 -4.73 29.80
N GLU A 118 -4.47 -4.81 30.61
CA GLU A 118 -3.23 -4.06 30.40
C GLU A 118 -2.61 -4.34 29.03
N THR A 119 -2.73 -5.57 28.52
CA THR A 119 -2.22 -5.94 27.19
C THR A 119 -2.91 -5.15 26.09
N LEU A 120 -4.24 -5.01 26.19
CA LEU A 120 -5.02 -4.20 25.25
C LEU A 120 -4.71 -2.71 25.43
N ARG A 121 -4.71 -2.24 26.67
CA ARG A 121 -4.44 -0.84 27.01
C ARG A 121 -3.11 -0.38 26.44
N ASP A 122 -2.06 -1.16 26.63
CA ASP A 122 -0.72 -0.82 26.17
C ASP A 122 -0.63 -0.88 24.64
N PHE A 123 -1.26 -1.88 24.01
CA PHE A 123 -1.37 -1.96 22.54
C PHE A 123 -2.03 -0.71 21.94
N ILE A 124 -3.16 -0.28 22.50
CA ILE A 124 -3.89 0.90 22.04
C ILE A 124 -3.08 2.17 22.28
N ARG A 125 -2.48 2.32 23.48
CA ARG A 125 -1.64 3.46 23.84
C ARG A 125 -0.50 3.65 22.85
N VAL A 126 0.22 2.58 22.52
CA VAL A 126 1.32 2.62 21.55
C VAL A 126 0.82 2.98 20.16
N GLY A 127 -0.22 2.30 19.68
CA GLY A 127 -0.75 2.51 18.33
C GLY A 127 -1.26 3.93 18.09
N VAL A 128 -2.04 4.47 19.03
CA VAL A 128 -2.57 5.84 18.96
C VAL A 128 -1.45 6.86 19.03
N SER A 129 -0.58 6.75 20.05
CA SER A 129 0.50 7.72 20.26
C SER A 129 1.46 7.75 19.07
N TRP A 130 1.80 6.58 18.52
CA TRP A 130 2.65 6.47 17.34
C TRP A 130 2.02 7.11 16.10
N ARG A 131 0.77 6.78 15.82
CA ARG A 131 0.03 7.37 14.68
C ARG A 131 -0.03 8.89 14.77
N ASP A 132 -0.32 9.43 15.94
CA ASP A 132 -0.46 10.87 16.13
C ASP A 132 0.90 11.58 16.08
N TYR A 133 1.96 10.94 16.59
CA TYR A 133 3.34 11.39 16.40
C TYR A 133 3.74 11.46 14.92
N ILE A 134 3.48 10.40 14.14
CA ILE A 134 3.80 10.36 12.71
C ILE A 134 3.03 11.44 11.95
N ARG A 135 1.73 11.61 12.23
CA ARG A 135 0.90 12.67 11.63
C ARG A 135 1.45 14.06 11.94
N GLY A 136 1.83 14.31 13.19
CA GLY A 136 2.41 15.59 13.61
C GLY A 136 3.75 15.86 12.96
N ARG A 137 4.66 14.87 12.99
CA ARG A 137 6.04 14.96 12.48
C ARG A 137 6.10 15.13 10.96
N TYR A 138 5.24 14.42 10.22
CA TYR A 138 5.28 14.38 8.75
C TYR A 138 4.13 15.14 8.08
N ARG A 139 3.44 16.03 8.81
CA ARG A 139 2.25 16.75 8.30
C ARG A 139 2.54 17.42 6.95
N SER A 140 3.61 18.21 6.86
CA SER A 140 3.99 18.91 5.63
C SER A 140 4.38 17.98 4.49
N GLN A 141 5.09 16.88 4.79
CA GLN A 141 5.58 15.92 3.81
C GLN A 141 4.48 14.98 3.30
N SER A 142 3.40 14.83 4.07
CA SER A 142 2.24 14.01 3.72
C SER A 142 1.20 14.76 2.89
N ALA A 143 1.35 16.07 2.66
CA ALA A 143 0.44 16.86 1.85
C ALA A 143 0.31 16.26 0.44
N VAL A 144 -0.92 16.16 -0.06
CA VAL A 144 -1.24 15.59 -1.37
C VAL A 144 -1.71 16.72 -2.27
N SER A 145 -1.20 16.77 -3.49
CA SER A 145 -1.63 17.79 -4.47
C SER A 145 -2.90 17.36 -5.21
N GLU A 146 -3.70 18.33 -5.67
CA GLU A 146 -4.89 18.07 -6.49
C GLU A 146 -4.58 17.20 -7.71
N ALA A 147 -3.44 17.44 -8.37
CA ALA A 147 -3.00 16.65 -9.52
C ALA A 147 -2.72 15.18 -9.16
N GLU A 148 -2.29 14.88 -7.93
CA GLU A 148 -2.11 13.51 -7.46
C GLU A 148 -3.42 12.80 -7.20
N VAL A 149 -4.38 13.53 -6.63
CA VAL A 149 -5.75 13.04 -6.41
C VAL A 149 -6.40 12.75 -7.77
N ASP A 150 -6.31 13.67 -8.72
CA ASP A 150 -6.81 13.48 -10.10
C ASP A 150 -6.19 12.24 -10.77
N ARG A 151 -4.87 12.07 -10.67
CA ARG A 151 -4.19 10.88 -11.20
C ARG A 151 -4.67 9.60 -10.51
N ALA A 152 -4.91 9.61 -9.20
CA ALA A 152 -5.41 8.44 -8.48
C ALA A 152 -6.83 8.08 -8.91
N ILE A 153 -7.72 9.06 -8.98
CA ILE A 153 -9.10 8.90 -9.45
C ILE A 153 -9.11 8.34 -10.87
N ASN A 154 -8.30 8.89 -11.78
CA ASN A 154 -8.28 8.45 -13.17
C ASN A 154 -7.73 7.02 -13.33
N ARG A 155 -6.76 6.62 -12.50
CA ARG A 155 -6.29 5.21 -12.44
C ARG A 155 -7.40 4.27 -11.96
N SER A 156 -8.12 4.66 -10.91
CA SER A 156 -9.23 3.86 -10.35
C SER A 156 -10.45 3.81 -11.26
N ALA A 157 -10.68 4.86 -12.05
CA ALA A 157 -11.76 4.98 -13.01
C ALA A 157 -11.54 4.20 -14.32
N GLY A 158 -10.34 3.63 -14.54
CA GLY A 158 -9.97 3.04 -15.82
C GLY A 158 -9.98 4.03 -16.99
N THR A 159 -10.04 5.34 -16.70
CA THR A 159 -10.08 6.42 -17.68
C THR A 159 -8.66 6.65 -18.19
N GLY A 160 -8.35 6.13 -19.37
CA GLY A 160 -7.05 6.33 -19.99
C GLY A 160 -6.72 5.23 -20.97
N SER A 161 -5.45 5.14 -21.29
CA SER A 161 -4.90 4.11 -22.13
C SER A 161 -4.22 3.08 -21.24
N GLU A 162 -4.72 1.86 -21.25
CA GLU A 162 -4.19 0.75 -20.45
C GLU A 162 -3.18 -0.04 -21.28
N ILE A 163 -1.97 -0.21 -20.76
CA ILE A 163 -0.99 -1.08 -21.39
C ILE A 163 -1.30 -2.50 -20.93
N GLU A 164 -1.64 -3.35 -21.89
CA GLU A 164 -1.74 -4.79 -21.67
C GLU A 164 -0.54 -5.49 -22.26
N VAL A 165 -0.08 -6.52 -21.55
CA VAL A 165 0.99 -7.41 -21.98
C VAL A 165 0.43 -8.80 -22.25
N LEU A 166 1.01 -9.46 -23.25
CA LEU A 166 0.73 -10.84 -23.59
C LEU A 166 1.98 -11.66 -23.30
N LEU A 167 1.92 -12.55 -22.31
CA LEU A 167 3.10 -13.24 -21.79
C LEU A 167 3.05 -14.75 -21.99
N ASN A 168 4.22 -15.39 -21.90
CA ASN A 168 4.37 -16.76 -21.44
C ASN A 168 5.11 -16.77 -20.09
N GLU A 169 4.82 -17.73 -19.22
CA GLU A 169 5.40 -17.85 -17.88
C GLU A 169 5.92 -19.27 -17.58
N ILE A 170 6.98 -19.32 -16.76
CA ILE A 170 7.53 -20.56 -16.20
C ILE A 170 7.88 -20.31 -14.73
N ILE A 171 7.46 -21.22 -13.85
CA ILE A 171 8.02 -21.33 -12.50
C ILE A 171 8.72 -22.66 -12.37
N ILE A 172 10.05 -22.61 -12.20
CA ILE A 172 10.87 -23.79 -11.94
C ILE A 172 10.95 -23.98 -10.43
N PRO A 173 10.50 -25.12 -9.88
CA PRO A 173 10.73 -25.45 -8.48
C PRO A 173 12.22 -25.45 -8.16
N ALA A 174 12.59 -24.76 -7.09
CA ALA A 174 13.98 -24.62 -6.64
C ALA A 174 14.07 -24.79 -5.12
N PRO A 175 13.67 -25.95 -4.55
CA PRO A 175 13.95 -26.24 -3.15
C PRO A 175 15.46 -26.23 -2.90
N PRO A 176 15.95 -26.03 -1.66
CA PRO A 176 17.38 -25.85 -1.38
C PRO A 176 18.30 -26.92 -1.97
N GLN A 177 17.84 -28.18 -2.03
CA GLN A 177 18.61 -29.30 -2.58
C GLN A 177 18.77 -29.26 -4.11
N GLN A 178 17.92 -28.52 -4.82
CA GLN A 178 17.87 -28.47 -6.29
C GLN A 178 18.12 -27.05 -6.85
N ALA A 179 18.35 -26.06 -5.99
CA ALA A 179 18.48 -24.65 -6.37
C ALA A 179 19.54 -24.43 -7.48
N ALA A 180 20.73 -25.01 -7.34
CA ALA A 180 21.80 -24.86 -8.34
C ALA A 180 21.42 -25.42 -9.72
N GLN A 181 20.68 -26.53 -9.77
CA GLN A 181 20.22 -27.13 -11.01
C GLN A 181 19.11 -26.28 -11.64
N ALA A 182 18.12 -25.86 -10.83
CA ALA A 182 17.02 -25.00 -11.27
C ALA A 182 17.54 -23.68 -11.85
N GLU A 183 18.55 -23.07 -11.23
CA GLU A 183 19.20 -21.87 -11.75
C GLU A 183 19.89 -22.09 -13.09
N ALA A 184 20.58 -23.22 -13.29
CA ALA A 184 21.23 -23.53 -14.55
C ALA A 184 20.21 -23.68 -15.68
N VAL A 185 19.09 -24.35 -15.42
CA VAL A 185 17.95 -24.46 -16.35
C VAL A 185 17.37 -23.07 -16.63
N ALA A 186 17.12 -22.27 -15.60
CA ALA A 186 16.56 -20.93 -15.74
C ALA A 186 17.43 -20.01 -16.61
N ARG A 187 18.77 -20.04 -16.41
CA ARG A 187 19.73 -19.28 -17.22
C ARG A 187 19.79 -19.71 -18.68
N ASN A 188 19.44 -20.97 -18.98
CA ASN A 188 19.35 -21.43 -20.36
C ASN A 188 18.05 -20.95 -21.01
N ILE A 189 16.94 -21.01 -20.27
CA ILE A 189 15.64 -20.52 -20.74
C ILE A 189 15.64 -19.00 -20.95
N SER A 190 16.30 -18.22 -20.08
CA SER A 190 16.37 -16.75 -20.23
C SER A 190 17.05 -16.27 -21.51
N ARG A 191 17.84 -17.14 -22.14
CA ARG A 191 18.51 -16.89 -23.43
C ARG A 191 17.67 -17.26 -24.64
N MET A 192 16.51 -17.88 -24.43
CA MET A 192 15.59 -18.21 -25.51
C MET A 192 14.96 -16.93 -26.09
N ARG A 193 14.67 -16.98 -27.39
CA ARG A 193 13.99 -15.90 -28.13
C ARG A 193 12.76 -16.38 -28.91
N SER A 194 12.70 -17.68 -29.20
CA SER A 194 11.54 -18.30 -29.85
C SER A 194 10.45 -18.61 -28.83
N THR A 195 9.22 -18.18 -29.12
CA THR A 195 8.05 -18.54 -28.32
C THR A 195 7.84 -20.05 -28.27
N GLY A 196 8.04 -20.77 -29.37
CA GLY A 196 7.90 -22.23 -29.40
C GLY A 196 8.90 -22.95 -28.48
N ALA A 197 10.15 -22.46 -28.41
CA ALA A 197 11.16 -23.02 -27.51
C ALA A 197 10.82 -22.79 -26.04
N PHE A 198 10.35 -21.57 -25.71
CA PHE A 198 9.91 -21.25 -24.36
C PHE A 198 8.68 -22.08 -23.95
N GLU A 199 7.73 -22.30 -24.86
CA GLU A 199 6.54 -23.13 -24.60
C GLU A 199 6.88 -24.59 -24.33
N SER A 200 7.85 -25.15 -25.06
CA SER A 200 8.38 -26.49 -24.79
C SER A 200 9.03 -26.57 -23.42
N ALA A 201 9.86 -25.58 -23.07
CA ALA A 201 10.47 -25.50 -21.74
C ALA A 201 9.42 -25.35 -20.63
N ALA A 202 8.33 -24.61 -20.89
CA ALA A 202 7.24 -24.47 -19.94
C ALA A 202 6.53 -25.80 -19.66
N ARG A 203 6.26 -26.60 -20.70
CA ARG A 203 5.67 -27.94 -20.55
C ARG A 203 6.55 -28.88 -19.75
N GLU A 204 7.86 -28.78 -19.93
CA GLU A 204 8.85 -29.66 -19.32
C GLU A 204 9.17 -29.28 -17.86
N TYR A 205 9.40 -27.99 -17.58
CA TYR A 205 10.00 -27.54 -16.31
C TYR A 205 9.05 -26.75 -15.40
N SER A 206 7.92 -26.23 -15.92
CA SER A 206 7.05 -25.36 -15.12
C SER A 206 6.18 -26.15 -14.14
N ALA A 207 6.04 -25.62 -12.93
CA ALA A 207 5.08 -26.10 -11.93
C ALA A 207 3.70 -25.45 -12.03
N LEU A 208 3.52 -24.46 -12.91
CA LEU A 208 2.24 -23.77 -13.08
C LEU A 208 1.26 -24.57 -13.96
N PRO A 209 -0.06 -24.49 -13.72
CA PRO A 209 -1.08 -25.11 -14.58
C PRO A 209 -1.03 -24.62 -16.03
N SER A 210 -0.57 -23.38 -16.25
CA SER A 210 -0.41 -22.79 -17.58
C SER A 210 0.52 -23.61 -18.48
N LYS A 211 1.38 -24.48 -17.92
CA LYS A 211 2.26 -25.41 -18.65
C LYS A 211 1.52 -26.25 -19.70
N ASP A 212 0.26 -26.63 -19.45
CA ASP A 212 -0.53 -27.43 -20.39
C ASP A 212 -0.83 -26.66 -21.69
N ARG A 213 -0.87 -25.32 -21.59
CA ARG A 213 -0.98 -24.39 -22.72
C ARG A 213 0.38 -23.83 -23.16
N GLY A 214 1.50 -24.39 -22.70
CA GLY A 214 2.85 -23.89 -22.99
C GLY A 214 3.26 -22.68 -22.16
N GLY A 215 2.63 -22.45 -21.00
CA GLY A 215 2.87 -21.28 -20.16
C GLY A 215 2.14 -20.03 -20.62
N ARG A 216 1.15 -20.13 -21.51
CA ARG A 216 0.47 -18.95 -22.09
C ARG A 216 -0.42 -18.25 -21.08
N VAL A 217 -0.20 -16.94 -20.95
CA VAL A 217 -1.03 -15.98 -20.22
C VAL A 217 -1.79 -15.11 -21.22
N ASP A 218 -3.09 -14.93 -21.00
CA ASP A 218 -3.94 -14.09 -21.85
C ASP A 218 -3.59 -12.59 -21.68
N TRP A 219 -4.12 -11.72 -22.54
CA TRP A 219 -3.88 -10.27 -22.42
C TRP A 219 -4.24 -9.79 -21.03
N THR A 220 -3.28 -9.18 -20.36
CA THR A 220 -3.41 -8.77 -18.97
C THR A 220 -2.87 -7.35 -18.80
N PRO A 221 -3.60 -6.46 -18.10
CA PRO A 221 -3.07 -5.16 -17.72
C PRO A 221 -1.73 -5.26 -17.01
N VAL A 222 -0.76 -4.45 -17.43
CA VAL A 222 0.58 -4.47 -16.81
C VAL A 222 0.56 -4.07 -15.34
N ASN A 223 -0.45 -3.28 -14.94
CA ASN A 223 -0.67 -2.86 -13.55
C ASN A 223 -1.13 -4.01 -12.62
N ASN A 224 -1.49 -5.18 -13.17
CA ASN A 224 -1.79 -6.37 -12.38
C ASN A 224 -0.51 -7.02 -11.81
N TYR A 225 0.67 -6.61 -12.27
CA TYR A 225 1.96 -7.08 -11.77
C TYR A 225 2.55 -6.10 -10.75
N PRO A 226 3.31 -6.57 -9.74
CA PRO A 226 4.01 -5.69 -8.81
C PRO A 226 4.94 -4.72 -9.56
N GLY A 227 5.07 -3.48 -9.08
CA GLY A 227 5.79 -2.39 -9.76
C GLY A 227 7.15 -2.76 -10.36
N PRO A 228 8.06 -3.44 -9.64
CA PRO A 228 9.34 -3.89 -10.19
C PRO A 228 9.21 -4.88 -11.35
N ILE A 229 8.21 -5.76 -11.32
CA ILE A 229 7.93 -6.72 -12.39
C ILE A 229 7.29 -6.01 -13.58
N ALA A 230 6.33 -5.12 -13.33
CA ALA A 230 5.71 -4.31 -14.38
C ALA A 230 6.77 -3.53 -15.19
N ALA A 231 7.69 -2.85 -14.51
CA ALA A 231 8.79 -2.14 -15.16
C ALA A 231 9.67 -3.08 -16.02
N LEU A 232 10.05 -4.24 -15.45
CA LEU A 232 10.84 -5.24 -16.18
C LEU A 232 10.12 -5.75 -17.44
N LEU A 233 8.82 -6.00 -17.36
CA LEU A 233 8.03 -6.49 -18.50
C LEU A 233 7.89 -5.45 -19.61
N LEU A 234 7.82 -4.16 -19.27
CA LEU A 234 7.75 -3.06 -20.23
C LEU A 234 9.09 -2.79 -20.93
N ASP A 235 10.20 -3.12 -20.30
CA ASP A 235 11.55 -3.01 -20.89
C ASP A 235 11.86 -4.13 -21.90
N LEU A 236 11.09 -5.22 -21.91
CA LEU A 236 11.29 -6.34 -22.82
C LEU A 236 10.85 -6.00 -24.24
N SER A 237 11.58 -6.53 -25.22
CA SER A 237 11.08 -6.64 -26.60
C SER A 237 10.24 -7.91 -26.80
N PRO A 238 9.26 -7.94 -27.73
CA PRO A 238 8.58 -9.17 -28.10
C PRO A 238 9.55 -10.31 -28.47
N GLY A 239 9.37 -11.48 -27.87
CA GLY A 239 10.24 -12.66 -27.93
C GLY A 239 11.30 -12.71 -26.81
N GLU A 240 11.56 -11.60 -26.13
CA GLU A 240 12.54 -11.53 -25.06
C GLU A 240 12.04 -12.17 -23.76
N VAL A 241 12.97 -12.79 -23.03
CA VAL A 241 12.73 -13.45 -21.75
C VAL A 241 13.44 -12.67 -20.65
N THR A 242 12.80 -12.52 -19.50
CA THR A 242 13.40 -11.93 -18.30
C THR A 242 14.66 -12.69 -17.87
N GLN A 243 15.51 -12.03 -17.10
CA GLN A 243 16.48 -12.76 -16.28
C GLN A 243 15.74 -13.67 -15.26
N PRO A 244 16.37 -14.75 -14.77
CA PRO A 244 15.80 -15.59 -13.72
C PRO A 244 15.42 -14.77 -12.48
N LEU A 245 14.15 -14.81 -12.09
CA LEU A 245 13.62 -14.08 -10.93
C LEU A 245 13.50 -15.04 -9.75
N PRO A 246 14.31 -14.91 -8.69
CA PRO A 246 14.22 -15.79 -7.54
C PRO A 246 12.94 -15.51 -6.75
N ILE A 247 12.22 -16.57 -6.40
CA ILE A 247 11.06 -16.55 -5.49
C ILE A 247 11.26 -17.63 -4.41
N PRO A 248 10.55 -17.59 -3.27
CA PRO A 248 10.68 -18.62 -2.26
C PRO A 248 10.47 -20.03 -2.84
N ASN A 249 11.50 -20.87 -2.76
CA ASN A 249 11.54 -22.23 -3.30
C ASN A 249 11.30 -22.34 -4.83
N GLY A 250 11.57 -21.29 -5.61
CA GLY A 250 11.35 -21.32 -7.05
C GLY A 250 12.09 -20.23 -7.83
N ILE A 251 12.02 -20.33 -9.16
CA ILE A 251 12.56 -19.33 -10.07
C ILE A 251 11.51 -19.04 -11.15
N ALA A 252 11.10 -17.78 -11.26
CA ALA A 252 10.16 -17.32 -12.26
C ALA A 252 10.86 -16.75 -13.50
N LEU A 253 10.28 -17.00 -14.67
CA LEU A 253 10.70 -16.44 -15.96
C LEU A 253 9.46 -16.02 -16.74
N PHE A 254 9.52 -14.87 -17.38
CA PHE A 254 8.47 -14.38 -18.28
C PHE A 254 9.05 -14.12 -19.66
N GLN A 255 8.32 -14.49 -20.71
CA GLN A 255 8.60 -14.09 -22.07
C GLN A 255 7.52 -13.12 -22.54
N LEU A 256 7.92 -11.93 -23.04
CA LEU A 256 6.97 -11.02 -23.68
C LEU A 256 6.64 -11.55 -25.08
N ARG A 257 5.37 -11.75 -25.40
CA ARG A 257 4.91 -12.11 -26.75
C ARG A 257 4.43 -10.91 -27.53
N ALA A 258 3.70 -10.02 -26.87
CA ALA A 258 3.23 -8.78 -27.43
C ALA A 258 2.88 -7.79 -26.33
N VAL A 259 2.87 -6.51 -26.68
CA VAL A 259 2.36 -5.41 -25.85
C VAL A 259 1.34 -4.66 -26.70
N ARG A 260 0.24 -4.22 -26.08
CA ARG A 260 -0.75 -3.38 -26.73
C ARG A 260 -1.22 -2.29 -25.79
N GLU A 261 -1.60 -1.19 -26.39
CA GLU A 261 -2.24 -0.09 -25.72
C GLU A 261 -3.75 -0.20 -26.01
N VAL A 262 -4.53 -0.48 -24.97
CA VAL A 262 -6.00 -0.53 -25.05
C VAL A 262 -6.53 0.81 -24.54
N ARG A 263 -7.15 1.56 -25.44
CA ARG A 263 -7.93 2.72 -25.03
C ARG A 263 -9.21 2.20 -24.39
N THR A 264 -9.29 2.25 -23.07
CA THR A 264 -10.57 2.06 -22.39
C THR A 264 -11.46 3.23 -22.77
N SER A 265 -12.74 2.94 -23.03
CA SER A 265 -13.76 3.97 -23.22
C SER A 265 -13.75 4.87 -21.99
N VAL A 266 -13.23 6.10 -22.12
CA VAL A 266 -13.32 7.11 -21.06
C VAL A 266 -14.80 7.33 -20.80
N PRO A 267 -15.35 6.96 -19.62
CA PRO A 267 -16.73 7.29 -19.27
C PRO A 267 -16.98 8.76 -19.53
N ALA A 268 -18.14 9.07 -20.11
CA ALA A 268 -18.52 10.46 -20.37
C ALA A 268 -18.37 11.28 -19.06
N PRO A 269 -17.79 12.49 -19.10
CA PRO A 269 -17.63 13.27 -17.90
C PRO A 269 -19.01 13.61 -17.30
N ALA A 270 -19.16 13.46 -15.99
CA ALA A 270 -20.31 13.95 -15.25
C ALA A 270 -20.29 15.48 -15.16
N LEU A 271 -19.10 16.07 -14.94
CA LEU A 271 -18.89 17.51 -14.86
C LEU A 271 -17.66 17.92 -15.68
N ILE A 272 -17.71 19.13 -16.21
CA ILE A 272 -16.59 19.80 -16.87
C ILE A 272 -16.41 21.16 -16.21
N ASP A 273 -15.22 21.39 -15.65
CA ASP A 273 -14.75 22.68 -15.14
C ASP A 273 -13.95 23.39 -16.23
N TYR A 274 -14.36 24.60 -16.59
CA TYR A 274 -13.70 25.43 -17.59
C TYR A 274 -13.76 26.91 -17.23
N ALA A 275 -12.80 27.67 -17.76
CA ALA A 275 -12.73 29.12 -17.59
C ALA A 275 -12.81 29.83 -18.95
N LEU A 276 -13.54 30.94 -18.97
CA LEU A 276 -13.69 31.87 -20.08
C LEU A 276 -13.19 33.23 -19.66
N LEU A 277 -12.14 33.72 -20.32
CA LEU A 277 -11.70 35.11 -20.23
C LEU A 277 -12.09 35.84 -21.52
N TYR A 278 -12.82 36.94 -21.38
CA TYR A 278 -13.41 37.69 -22.48
C TYR A 278 -12.42 38.76 -22.95
N LEU A 279 -11.96 38.67 -24.19
CA LEU A 279 -10.99 39.57 -24.78
C LEU A 279 -11.63 40.35 -25.95
N PRO A 280 -11.20 41.59 -26.23
CA PRO A 280 -11.61 42.29 -27.45
C PRO A 280 -11.22 41.49 -28.71
N ALA A 281 -12.12 41.37 -29.67
CA ALA A 281 -11.85 40.67 -30.92
C ALA A 281 -10.70 41.33 -31.69
N GLY A 282 -9.86 40.51 -32.32
CA GLY A 282 -8.72 40.95 -33.11
C GLY A 282 -7.41 41.12 -32.33
N ASP A 283 -7.43 41.15 -30.99
CA ASP A 283 -6.21 41.18 -30.18
C ASP A 283 -5.60 39.79 -29.98
N ARG A 284 -5.02 39.28 -31.08
CA ARG A 284 -4.26 38.01 -31.06
C ARG A 284 -2.98 38.10 -30.24
N THR A 285 -2.55 39.28 -29.83
CA THR A 285 -1.27 39.50 -29.14
C THR A 285 -1.44 39.22 -27.66
N GLU A 286 -2.53 39.71 -27.07
CA GLU A 286 -2.84 39.50 -25.66
C GLU A 286 -3.18 38.04 -25.37
N ALA A 287 -3.99 37.40 -26.22
CA ALA A 287 -4.30 35.97 -26.10
C ALA A 287 -3.03 35.09 -26.13
N ARG A 288 -2.05 35.44 -26.99
CA ARG A 288 -0.75 34.73 -27.04
C ARG A 288 0.09 34.96 -25.78
N ARG A 289 0.10 36.18 -25.24
CA ARG A 289 0.80 36.49 -23.98
C ARG A 289 0.21 35.73 -22.80
N LEU A 290 -1.11 35.70 -22.68
CA LEU A 290 -1.80 34.98 -21.61
C LEU A 290 -1.50 33.49 -21.64
N ARG A 291 -1.51 32.87 -22.82
CA ARG A 291 -1.16 31.45 -23.00
C ARG A 291 0.26 31.11 -22.52
N SER A 292 1.18 32.07 -22.50
CA SER A 292 2.56 31.87 -22.01
C SER A 292 2.73 32.09 -20.50
N ARG A 293 1.68 32.53 -19.78
CA ARG A 293 1.74 32.96 -18.38
C ARG A 293 0.79 32.20 -17.45
N VAL A 294 -0.07 31.36 -18.02
CA VAL A 294 -1.17 30.69 -17.33
C VAL A 294 -0.98 29.20 -17.58
N ASP A 295 -0.71 28.46 -16.52
CA ASP A 295 -0.56 27.00 -16.55
C ASP A 295 -1.81 26.32 -15.98
N THR A 296 -2.50 27.00 -15.07
CA THR A 296 -3.73 26.52 -14.41
C THR A 296 -4.85 27.55 -14.50
N CYS A 297 -6.10 27.11 -14.37
CA CYS A 297 -7.24 28.03 -14.36
C CYS A 297 -7.21 29.01 -13.18
N ASP A 298 -6.52 28.69 -12.09
CA ASP A 298 -6.41 29.59 -10.94
C ASP A 298 -5.51 30.80 -11.24
N ASP A 299 -4.54 30.66 -12.15
CA ASP A 299 -3.67 31.77 -12.57
C ASP A 299 -4.47 32.88 -13.26
N LEU A 300 -5.60 32.54 -13.88
CA LEU A 300 -6.50 33.52 -14.51
C LEU A 300 -7.10 34.49 -13.49
N TYR A 301 -7.33 34.09 -12.23
CA TYR A 301 -7.77 35.01 -11.20
C TYR A 301 -6.72 36.08 -10.92
N GLY A 302 -5.43 35.72 -10.97
CA GLY A 302 -4.31 36.67 -10.84
C GLY A 302 -4.30 37.73 -11.95
N ILE A 303 -4.57 37.30 -13.19
CA ILE A 303 -4.70 38.17 -14.36
C ILE A 303 -5.95 39.08 -14.24
N ALA A 304 -7.09 38.49 -13.90
CA ALA A 304 -8.38 39.16 -13.90
C ALA A 304 -8.60 40.13 -12.73
N ARG A 305 -7.67 40.20 -11.75
CA ARG A 305 -7.80 41.10 -10.57
C ARG A 305 -8.09 42.57 -10.92
N THR A 306 -7.60 43.02 -12.07
CA THR A 306 -7.73 44.41 -12.53
C THR A 306 -8.86 44.61 -13.54
N MET A 307 -9.58 43.54 -13.88
CA MET A 307 -10.65 43.53 -14.87
C MET A 307 -12.03 43.57 -14.17
N PRO A 308 -13.09 44.00 -14.86
CA PRO A 308 -14.47 43.80 -14.42
C PRO A 308 -14.74 42.32 -14.07
N PRO A 309 -15.55 42.03 -13.03
CA PRO A 309 -15.82 40.66 -12.60
C PRO A 309 -16.43 39.77 -13.70
N GLU A 310 -17.19 40.38 -14.61
CA GLU A 310 -17.84 39.69 -15.73
C GLU A 310 -16.85 39.24 -16.81
N GLN A 311 -15.60 39.70 -16.76
CA GLN A 311 -14.59 39.41 -17.76
C GLN A 311 -13.97 38.03 -17.60
N LEU A 312 -14.06 37.41 -16.41
CA LEU A 312 -13.63 36.04 -16.14
C LEU A 312 -14.81 35.24 -15.58
N VAL A 313 -15.25 34.24 -16.33
CA VAL A 313 -16.28 33.29 -15.89
C VAL A 313 -15.65 31.92 -15.76
N ARG A 314 -15.80 31.30 -14.58
CA ARG A 314 -15.47 29.89 -14.37
C ARG A 314 -16.75 29.12 -14.08
N SER A 315 -16.88 27.95 -14.67
CA SER A 315 -18.08 27.13 -14.55
C SER A 315 -17.71 25.67 -14.44
N GLU A 316 -18.33 24.98 -13.49
CA GLU A 316 -18.29 23.52 -13.35
C GLU A 316 -19.72 23.00 -13.51
N VAL A 317 -20.00 22.41 -14.67
CA VAL A 317 -21.37 22.04 -15.08
C VAL A 317 -21.38 20.71 -15.83
N ALA A 318 -22.54 20.08 -15.93
CA ALA A 318 -22.71 18.88 -16.75
C ALA A 318 -22.50 19.18 -18.24
N PRO A 319 -21.98 18.23 -19.06
CA PRO A 319 -21.74 18.49 -20.49
C PRO A 319 -22.98 18.97 -21.25
N ALA A 320 -24.18 18.54 -20.84
CA ALA A 320 -25.44 18.93 -21.45
C ALA A 320 -25.82 20.41 -21.21
N GLU A 321 -25.25 21.04 -20.19
CA GLU A 321 -25.50 22.45 -19.83
C GLU A 321 -24.52 23.40 -20.54
N ILE A 322 -23.49 22.88 -21.19
CA ILE A 322 -22.46 23.68 -21.87
C ILE A 322 -22.98 24.09 -23.26
N PRO A 323 -22.90 25.38 -23.64
CA PRO A 323 -23.22 25.81 -24.99
C PRO A 323 -22.43 25.04 -26.04
N ARG A 324 -23.10 24.63 -27.13
CA ARG A 324 -22.58 23.68 -28.12
C ARG A 324 -21.23 24.10 -28.72
N ASP A 325 -21.03 25.38 -29.00
CA ASP A 325 -19.79 25.92 -29.55
C ASP A 325 -18.62 25.81 -28.56
N ILE A 326 -18.87 26.12 -27.29
CA ILE A 326 -17.90 25.93 -26.20
C ILE A 326 -17.59 24.43 -26.01
N ALA A 327 -18.62 23.58 -25.96
CA ALA A 327 -18.45 22.14 -25.79
C ALA A 327 -17.58 21.51 -26.90
N LEU A 328 -17.75 21.96 -28.15
CA LEU A 328 -16.96 21.48 -29.30
C LEU A 328 -15.49 21.88 -29.23
N GLU A 329 -15.18 23.06 -28.69
CA GLU A 329 -13.78 23.45 -28.45
C GLU A 329 -13.20 22.72 -27.23
N LEU A 330 -13.95 22.65 -26.13
CA LEU A 330 -13.54 21.92 -24.93
C LEU A 330 -13.25 20.45 -25.23
N ALA A 331 -14.00 19.80 -26.13
CA ALA A 331 -13.76 18.42 -26.53
C ALA A 331 -12.39 18.17 -27.17
N LYS A 332 -11.71 19.22 -27.67
CA LYS A 332 -10.38 19.14 -28.30
C LYS A 332 -9.23 19.42 -27.34
N LEU A 333 -9.54 19.90 -26.13
CA LEU A 333 -8.56 20.39 -25.16
C LEU A 333 -8.31 19.36 -24.07
N ASP A 334 -7.06 19.15 -23.70
CA ASP A 334 -6.70 18.48 -22.44
C ASP A 334 -6.78 19.45 -21.24
N PRO A 335 -6.87 18.96 -19.99
CA PRO A 335 -6.78 19.81 -18.81
C PRO A 335 -5.52 20.69 -18.82
N GLY A 336 -5.68 21.99 -18.60
CA GLY A 336 -4.62 23.00 -18.72
C GLY A 336 -4.46 23.59 -20.13
N GLU A 337 -5.09 23.01 -21.15
CA GLU A 337 -5.01 23.56 -22.51
C GLU A 337 -6.02 24.68 -22.76
N VAL A 338 -5.66 25.54 -23.72
CA VAL A 338 -6.39 26.75 -24.07
C VAL A 338 -6.76 26.76 -25.56
N SER A 339 -8.03 27.10 -25.86
CA SER A 339 -8.50 27.52 -27.17
C SER A 339 -8.81 29.01 -27.19
N THR A 340 -8.47 29.67 -28.30
CA THR A 340 -8.78 31.08 -28.57
C THR A 340 -9.60 31.25 -29.85
N ASN A 341 -10.22 30.16 -30.33
CA ASN A 341 -10.90 30.12 -31.63
C ASN A 341 -12.34 30.65 -31.57
N LEU A 342 -12.92 30.70 -30.38
CA LEU A 342 -14.29 31.17 -30.18
C LEU A 342 -14.33 32.70 -30.25
N VAL A 343 -15.14 33.21 -31.16
CA VAL A 343 -15.41 34.64 -31.33
C VAL A 343 -16.90 34.83 -31.49
N ARG A 344 -17.51 35.74 -30.71
CA ARG A 344 -18.92 36.15 -30.84
C ARG A 344 -18.98 37.67 -30.93
N GLY A 345 -19.40 38.18 -32.09
CA GLY A 345 -19.34 39.63 -32.37
C GLY A 345 -17.92 40.16 -32.19
N ASP A 346 -17.78 41.21 -31.39
CA ASP A 346 -16.49 41.86 -31.09
C ASP A 346 -15.78 41.26 -29.85
N THR A 347 -16.17 40.07 -29.40
CA THR A 347 -15.54 39.37 -28.27
C THR A 347 -14.87 38.08 -28.71
N GLN A 348 -13.58 37.95 -28.40
CA GLN A 348 -12.83 36.70 -28.48
C GLN A 348 -12.79 36.03 -27.09
N TYR A 349 -13.03 34.73 -27.04
CA TYR A 349 -12.93 33.97 -25.80
C TYR A 349 -11.57 33.30 -25.69
N PHE A 350 -10.90 33.49 -24.56
CA PHE A 350 -9.80 32.65 -24.10
C PHE A 350 -10.42 31.56 -23.21
N LEU A 351 -10.63 30.39 -23.82
CA LEU A 351 -11.28 29.22 -23.21
C LEU A 351 -10.21 28.26 -22.71
N MET A 352 -10.19 27.98 -21.42
CA MET A 352 -9.28 27.01 -20.81
C MET A 352 -10.05 25.83 -20.25
N MET A 353 -9.63 24.61 -20.58
CA MET A 353 -10.15 23.39 -19.97
C MET A 353 -9.47 23.20 -18.61
N CYS A 354 -10.22 23.28 -17.51
CA CYS A 354 -9.66 23.14 -16.17
C CYS A 354 -9.63 21.68 -15.74
N ARG A 355 -10.77 20.99 -15.84
CA ARG A 355 -10.91 19.60 -15.39
C ARG A 355 -12.09 18.89 -16.07
N ARG A 356 -11.96 17.57 -16.25
CA ARG A 356 -13.07 16.65 -16.52
C ARG A 356 -13.25 15.71 -15.34
N THR A 357 -14.46 15.64 -14.81
CA THR A 357 -14.81 14.71 -13.73
C THR A 357 -15.55 13.53 -14.35
N PRO A 358 -15.04 12.30 -14.29
CA PRO A 358 -15.69 11.14 -14.91
C PRO A 358 -17.03 10.82 -14.24
N ALA A 359 -18.01 10.35 -15.01
CA ALA A 359 -19.21 9.73 -14.46
C ALA A 359 -18.87 8.32 -13.95
N LEU A 360 -18.57 8.19 -12.66
CA LEU A 360 -18.44 6.89 -12.00
C LEU A 360 -19.75 6.54 -11.27
N GLU A 361 -20.22 5.31 -11.42
CA GLU A 361 -21.31 4.78 -10.58
C GLU A 361 -20.86 4.82 -9.11
N GLY A 362 -21.58 5.58 -8.27
CA GLY A 362 -21.29 5.75 -6.84
C GLY A 362 -20.58 7.06 -6.46
N GLY A 363 -20.15 7.87 -7.43
CA GLY A 363 -19.45 9.13 -7.18
C GLY A 363 -17.99 8.92 -6.76
N VAL A 364 -17.12 9.86 -7.15
CA VAL A 364 -15.73 9.87 -6.68
C VAL A 364 -15.70 10.61 -5.34
N ASP A 365 -15.45 9.90 -4.25
CA ASP A 365 -15.12 10.54 -2.98
C ASP A 365 -13.66 11.02 -3.03
N ARG A 366 -13.50 12.26 -3.51
CA ARG A 366 -12.20 12.93 -3.65
C ARG A 366 -11.50 13.06 -2.30
N GLU A 367 -12.26 13.40 -1.26
CA GLU A 367 -11.77 13.54 0.10
C GLU A 367 -11.26 12.20 0.64
N ALA A 368 -12.01 11.12 0.43
CA ALA A 368 -11.55 9.77 0.78
C ALA A 368 -10.30 9.37 -0.02
N THR A 369 -10.21 9.73 -1.30
CA THR A 369 -9.03 9.45 -2.12
C THR A 369 -7.80 10.20 -1.62
N GLU A 370 -7.94 11.49 -1.34
CA GLU A 370 -6.87 12.30 -0.75
C GLU A 370 -6.45 11.75 0.62
N GLY A 371 -7.42 11.42 1.47
CA GLY A 371 -7.21 10.81 2.78
C GLY A 371 -6.46 9.49 2.69
N SER A 372 -6.80 8.64 1.72
CA SER A 372 -6.12 7.37 1.44
C SER A 372 -4.67 7.58 1.02
N LEU A 373 -4.41 8.48 0.05
CA LEU A 373 -3.06 8.81 -0.42
C LEU A 373 -2.19 9.38 0.72
N ARG A 374 -2.76 10.27 1.52
CA ARG A 374 -2.09 10.84 2.70
C ARG A 374 -1.78 9.75 3.72
N SER A 375 -2.73 8.87 4.01
CA SER A 375 -2.53 7.74 4.93
C SER A 375 -1.42 6.82 4.44
N GLN A 376 -1.39 6.50 3.15
CA GLN A 376 -0.34 5.65 2.56
C GLN A 376 1.06 6.27 2.72
N ARG A 377 1.20 7.59 2.51
CA ARG A 377 2.46 8.31 2.74
C ARG A 377 2.89 8.24 4.20
N LEU A 378 1.97 8.51 5.12
CA LEU A 378 2.25 8.49 6.55
C LEU A 378 2.69 7.08 7.01
N SER A 379 2.03 6.03 6.51
CA SER A 379 2.47 4.65 6.77
C SER A 379 3.89 4.40 6.26
N GLY A 380 4.21 4.81 5.04
CA GLY A 380 5.57 4.66 4.51
C GLY A 380 6.64 5.40 5.33
N PHE A 381 6.33 6.61 5.83
CA PHE A 381 7.24 7.32 6.74
C PHE A 381 7.38 6.61 8.10
N ALA A 382 6.29 6.05 8.63
CA ALA A 382 6.31 5.28 9.86
C ALA A 382 7.20 4.04 9.73
N ASP A 383 7.08 3.31 8.60
CA ASP A 383 7.86 2.11 8.32
C ASP A 383 9.35 2.41 8.20
N VAL A 384 9.71 3.47 7.46
CA VAL A 384 11.10 3.92 7.32
C VAL A 384 11.69 4.31 8.68
N LEU A 385 10.96 5.07 9.48
CA LEU A 385 11.42 5.48 10.81
C LEU A 385 11.59 4.26 11.73
N LEU A 386 10.64 3.34 11.74
CA LEU A 386 10.71 2.14 12.56
C LEU A 386 11.88 1.23 12.15
N ALA A 387 12.13 1.09 10.85
CA ALA A 387 13.29 0.36 10.33
C ALA A 387 14.62 1.01 10.79
N GLN A 388 14.70 2.34 10.80
CA GLN A 388 15.85 3.07 11.34
C GLN A 388 16.04 2.81 12.84
N LEU A 389 14.96 2.89 13.62
CA LEU A 389 14.99 2.60 15.06
C LEU A 389 15.45 1.16 15.33
N ARG A 390 14.94 0.18 14.58
CA ARG A 390 15.39 -1.22 14.67
C ARG A 390 16.87 -1.35 14.36
N SER A 391 17.35 -0.69 13.30
CA SER A 391 18.78 -0.76 12.90
C SER A 391 19.74 -0.16 13.93
N ALA A 392 19.27 0.81 14.71
CA ALA A 392 20.05 1.48 15.74
C ALA A 392 19.93 0.82 17.14
N ALA A 393 19.00 -0.12 17.30
CA ALA A 393 18.71 -0.73 18.59
C ALA A 393 19.59 -1.94 18.89
N THR A 394 19.90 -2.15 20.17
CA THR A 394 20.49 -3.40 20.65
C THR A 394 19.37 -4.33 21.10
N ILE A 395 19.13 -5.40 20.34
CA ILE A 395 18.09 -6.40 20.65
C ILE A 395 18.76 -7.71 21.04
N ARG A 396 18.44 -8.25 22.21
CA ARG A 396 18.94 -9.56 22.69
C ARG A 396 17.79 -10.45 23.09
N ASN A 397 17.78 -11.68 22.60
CA ASN A 397 16.82 -12.71 22.96
C ASN A 397 17.41 -13.63 24.05
N PHE A 398 16.55 -14.08 24.95
CA PHE A 398 16.86 -15.05 25.99
C PHE A 398 16.01 -16.30 25.75
N GLU A 399 16.64 -17.47 25.86
CA GLU A 399 16.01 -18.79 25.67
C GLU A 399 15.38 -19.34 26.96
#